data_AF-A0A428BQM2-F1
#
_entry.id   AF-A0A428BQM2-F1
#
_cell.length_a   1.000
_cell.length_b   1.000
_cell.length_c   1.000
_cell.angle_alpha   90.00
_cell.angle_beta   90.00
_cell.angle_gamma   90.00
#
_symmetry.space_group_name_H-M   'P 1'
#
loop_
_entity.id
_entity.type
_entity.pdbx_description
1 polymer ?
#
loop_
_entity_poly.entity_id
_entity_poly.type
_entity_poly.pdbx_seq_one_letter_code
_entity_poly.pdbx_strand_id
1 'polypeptide(L)'
;MSLWAAWFGTDTEKKREQYKALYNDLNSQLKSFEEKLKAMEGKVDSYNNSRPSMSTSFIPEDVFSDSEGRVKGKVDTVRTNQSSDAKSLSSAVDAAYERYKYYDRLAEEERKEREAEARRQAEERKNRNKRRR
;
A
#
# COMPACT_ATOMS: atom_id res chain seq x y z
N MET A 1 23.24 -21.67 -15.42
CA MET A 1 22.63 -20.42 -14.91
C MET A 1 23.13 -19.24 -15.70
N SER A 2 22.26 -18.28 -16.05
CA SER A 2 22.62 -17.11 -16.86
C SER A 2 23.47 -16.14 -16.04
N LEU A 3 24.63 -15.73 -16.59
CA LEU A 3 25.53 -14.73 -16.01
C LEU A 3 24.82 -13.40 -15.69
N TRP A 4 23.71 -13.12 -16.36
CA TRP A 4 22.87 -11.93 -16.15
C TRP A 4 22.11 -11.96 -14.82
N ALA A 5 21.68 -13.13 -14.34
CA ALA A 5 20.95 -13.26 -13.07
C ALA A 5 21.85 -13.02 -11.85
N ALA A 6 23.16 -13.22 -12.00
CA ALA A 6 24.14 -12.93 -10.95
C ALA A 6 24.46 -11.42 -10.85
N TRP A 7 24.23 -10.65 -11.92
CA TRP A 7 24.56 -9.21 -11.97
C TRP A 7 23.34 -8.30 -11.78
N PHE A 8 22.13 -8.75 -12.13
CA PHE A 8 20.87 -7.98 -12.01
C PHE A 8 19.84 -8.57 -11.03
N GLY A 9 20.21 -9.61 -10.28
CA GLY A 9 19.30 -10.37 -9.42
C GLY A 9 18.48 -11.40 -10.19
N THR A 10 17.94 -12.37 -9.46
CA THR A 10 17.01 -13.37 -10.00
C THR A 10 15.65 -12.73 -10.33
N ASP A 11 14.87 -13.34 -11.23
CA ASP A 11 13.53 -12.82 -11.56
C ASP A 11 12.60 -12.76 -10.33
N THR A 12 12.84 -13.63 -9.35
CA THR A 12 12.16 -13.67 -8.05
C THR A 12 12.54 -12.47 -7.17
N GLU A 13 13.82 -12.12 -7.09
CA GLU A 13 14.31 -10.93 -6.40
C GLU A 13 13.75 -9.64 -7.03
N LYS A 14 13.67 -9.56 -8.36
CA LYS A 14 13.04 -8.43 -9.07
C LYS A 14 11.55 -8.29 -8.74
N LYS A 15 10.81 -9.41 -8.76
CA LYS A 15 9.39 -9.41 -8.39
C LYS A 15 9.21 -9.01 -6.92
N ARG A 16 10.07 -9.48 -6.00
CA ARG A 16 10.04 -9.05 -4.61
C ARG A 16 10.14 -7.52 -4.49
N GLU A 17 11.12 -6.91 -5.13
CA GLU A 17 11.29 -5.44 -5.09
C GLU A 17 10.12 -4.70 -5.73
N GLN A 18 9.55 -5.20 -6.83
CA GLN A 18 8.35 -4.64 -7.44
C GLN A 18 7.15 -4.65 -6.49
N TYR A 19 6.87 -5.78 -5.83
CA TYR A 19 5.76 -5.87 -4.88
C TYR A 19 6.01 -5.05 -3.61
N LYS A 20 7.27 -4.91 -3.19
CA LYS A 20 7.65 -4.02 -2.08
C LYS A 20 7.40 -2.55 -2.42
N ALA A 21 7.81 -2.13 -3.62
CA ALA A 21 7.56 -0.77 -4.11
C ALA A 21 6.05 -0.51 -4.24
N LEU A 22 5.30 -1.46 -4.80
CA LEU A 22 3.85 -1.38 -4.91
C LEU A 22 3.18 -1.26 -3.53
N TYR A 23 3.57 -2.09 -2.56
CA TYR A 23 3.07 -2.00 -1.20
C TYR A 23 3.32 -0.62 -0.59
N ASN A 24 4.54 -0.09 -0.71
CA ASN A 24 4.88 1.22 -0.16
C ASN A 24 4.08 2.35 -0.81
N ASP A 25 3.92 2.31 -2.13
CA ASP A 25 3.14 3.29 -2.88
C ASP A 25 1.66 3.25 -2.47
N LEU A 26 1.04 2.06 -2.48
CA LEU A 26 -0.35 1.89 -2.06
C LEU A 26 -0.57 2.32 -0.59
N ASN A 27 0.37 2.00 0.30
CA ASN A 27 0.29 2.40 1.71
C ASN A 27 0.44 3.92 1.88
N SER A 28 1.30 4.56 1.09
CA SER A 28 1.43 6.02 1.07
C SER A 28 0.15 6.69 0.55
N GLN A 29 -0.44 6.13 -0.50
CA GLN A 29 -1.72 6.62 -1.04
C GLN A 29 -2.85 6.47 -0.03
N LEU A 30 -2.92 5.33 0.68
CA LEU A 30 -3.90 5.10 1.74
C LEU A 30 -3.79 6.14 2.85
N LYS A 31 -2.58 6.40 3.35
CA LYS A 31 -2.35 7.44 4.37
C LYS A 31 -2.76 8.83 3.90
N SER A 32 -2.34 9.23 2.69
CA SER A 32 -2.72 10.54 2.13
C SER A 32 -4.23 10.67 1.96
N PHE A 33 -4.90 9.58 1.59
CA PHE A 33 -6.34 9.54 1.43
C PHE A 33 -7.06 9.72 2.76
N GLU A 34 -6.68 8.97 3.80
CA GLU A 34 -7.24 9.10 5.15
C GLU A 34 -7.04 10.50 5.75
N GLU A 35 -5.86 11.09 5.55
CA GLU A 35 -5.56 12.47 5.99
C GLU A 35 -6.49 13.50 5.33
N LYS A 36 -6.70 13.38 4.01
CA LYS A 36 -7.59 14.29 3.26
C LYS A 36 -9.05 14.13 3.70
N LEU A 37 -9.49 12.90 3.93
CA LEU A 37 -10.84 12.61 4.39
C LEU A 37 -11.08 13.22 5.78
N LYS A 38 -10.15 13.01 6.71
CA LYS A 38 -10.19 13.61 8.05
C LYS A 38 -10.16 15.14 8.00
N ALA A 39 -9.35 15.73 7.13
CA ALA A 39 -9.30 17.18 6.96
C ALA A 39 -10.62 17.76 6.41
N MET A 40 -11.29 17.02 5.52
CA MET A 40 -12.60 17.40 4.99
C MET A 40 -13.67 17.35 6.09
N GLU A 41 -13.75 16.25 6.84
CA GLU A 41 -14.67 16.08 7.98
C GLU A 41 -14.47 17.20 9.00
N GLY A 42 -13.21 17.46 9.40
CA GLY A 42 -12.90 18.52 10.37
C GLY A 42 -13.32 19.92 9.92
N LYS A 43 -13.20 20.24 8.62
CA LYS A 43 -13.67 21.53 8.08
C LYS A 43 -15.18 21.66 8.11
N VAL A 44 -15.90 20.59 7.78
CA VAL A 44 -17.37 20.57 7.77
C VAL A 44 -17.92 20.67 9.18
N ASP A 45 -17.35 19.91 10.11
CA ASP A 45 -17.73 19.97 11.53
C ASP A 45 -17.41 21.33 12.15
N SER A 46 -16.23 21.88 11.85
CA SER A 46 -15.86 23.23 12.31
C SER A 46 -16.84 24.29 11.79
N TYR A 47 -17.20 24.22 10.51
CA TYR A 47 -18.18 25.13 9.92
C TYR A 47 -19.52 25.03 10.66
N ASN A 48 -20.06 23.82 10.81
CA ASN A 48 -21.33 23.57 11.48
C ASN A 48 -21.34 24.05 12.95
N ASN A 49 -20.26 23.81 13.69
CA ASN A 49 -20.17 24.19 15.11
C ASN A 49 -19.97 25.69 15.31
N SER A 50 -19.29 26.36 14.38
CA SER A 50 -19.03 27.81 14.47
C SER A 50 -20.22 28.67 14.06
N ARG A 51 -21.27 28.05 13.51
CA ARG A 51 -22.40 28.74 12.93
C ARG A 51 -23.43 29.15 14.00
N PRO A 52 -23.83 30.43 14.04
CA PRO A 52 -24.98 30.86 14.85
C PRO A 52 -26.25 30.17 14.35
N SER A 53 -27.01 29.53 15.24
CA SER A 53 -28.35 29.05 14.86
C SER A 53 -29.30 30.23 14.73
N MET A 54 -29.97 30.34 13.57
CA MET A 54 -31.01 31.34 13.31
C MET A 54 -32.35 30.64 13.10
N SER A 55 -33.44 31.37 13.39
CA SER A 55 -34.77 30.86 13.14
C SER A 55 -35.05 30.83 11.64
N THR A 56 -35.69 29.78 11.17
CA THR A 56 -36.26 29.71 9.83
C THR A 56 -37.61 30.43 9.70
N SER A 57 -38.17 30.96 10.81
CA SER A 57 -39.48 31.61 10.81
C SER A 57 -39.46 33.11 11.15
N PHE A 58 -38.33 33.67 11.58
CA PHE A 58 -38.24 35.06 12.03
C PHE A 58 -37.04 35.78 11.42
N ILE A 59 -37.22 37.06 11.09
CA ILE A 59 -36.16 37.89 10.49
C ILE A 59 -35.09 38.24 11.54
N PRO A 60 -33.79 38.09 11.23
CA PRO A 60 -33.25 37.58 9.97
C PRO A 60 -33.41 36.06 9.82
N GLU A 61 -33.97 35.65 8.68
CA GLU A 61 -34.21 34.25 8.34
C GLU A 61 -32.91 33.54 7.94
N ASP A 62 -32.84 32.25 8.25
CA ASP A 62 -31.75 31.38 7.81
C ASP A 62 -31.84 31.00 6.31
N VAL A 63 -31.35 31.88 5.45
CA VAL A 63 -31.30 31.68 4.00
C VAL A 63 -30.23 30.69 3.53
N PHE A 64 -29.33 30.22 4.41
CA PHE A 64 -28.21 29.35 4.04
C PHE A 64 -28.47 27.87 4.34
N SER A 65 -29.44 27.58 5.22
CA SER A 65 -29.84 26.23 5.64
C SER A 65 -29.99 25.22 4.49
N ASP A 66 -30.65 25.59 3.39
CA ASP A 66 -30.82 24.74 2.20
C ASP A 66 -29.50 24.40 1.51
N SER A 67 -28.63 25.40 1.35
CA SER A 67 -27.32 25.21 0.72
C SER A 67 -26.40 24.36 1.60
N GLU A 68 -26.51 24.49 2.92
CA GLU A 68 -25.77 23.70 3.91
C GLU A 68 -26.22 22.25 3.92
N GLY A 69 -27.53 22.00 3.93
CA GLY A 69 -28.08 20.65 3.82
C GLY A 69 -27.57 19.92 2.57
N ARG A 70 -27.48 20.64 1.45
CA ARG A 70 -26.88 20.13 0.20
C ARG A 70 -25.39 19.84 0.32
N VAL A 71 -24.61 20.73 0.93
CA VAL A 71 -23.17 20.52 1.13
C VAL A 71 -22.93 19.33 2.07
N LYS A 72 -23.67 19.25 3.18
CA LYS A 72 -23.60 18.14 4.13
C LYS A 72 -23.94 16.81 3.46
N GLY A 73 -25.03 16.75 2.70
CA GLY A 73 -25.40 15.54 1.96
C GLY A 73 -24.34 15.11 0.94
N LYS A 74 -23.68 16.08 0.27
CA LYS A 74 -22.54 15.77 -0.62
C LYS A 74 -21.34 15.23 0.16
N VAL A 75 -21.01 15.82 1.31
CA VAL A 75 -19.92 15.36 2.18
C VAL A 75 -20.20 13.94 2.68
N ASP A 76 -21.42 13.66 3.14
CA ASP A 76 -21.82 12.33 3.58
C ASP A 76 -21.73 11.30 2.44
N THR A 77 -22.16 11.68 1.24
CA THR A 77 -22.03 10.82 0.05
C THR A 77 -20.57 10.53 -0.29
N VAL A 78 -19.72 11.56 -0.28
CA VAL A 78 -18.27 11.41 -0.51
C VAL A 78 -17.67 10.50 0.55
N ARG A 79 -18.02 10.68 1.83
CA ARG A 79 -17.56 9.85 2.94
C ARG A 79 -17.94 8.37 2.76
N THR A 80 -19.19 8.09 2.40
CA THR A 80 -19.65 6.70 2.18
C THR A 80 -18.93 6.04 1.01
N ASN A 81 -18.83 6.73 -0.13
CA ASN A 81 -18.13 6.20 -1.31
C ASN A 81 -16.64 5.99 -1.01
N GLN A 82 -16.01 6.97 -0.36
CA GLN A 82 -14.60 6.93 -0.01
C GLN A 82 -14.29 5.87 1.06
N SER A 83 -15.23 5.54 1.95
CA SER A 83 -15.07 4.42 2.88
C SER A 83 -15.01 3.07 2.15
N SER A 84 -15.77 2.91 1.08
CA SER A 84 -15.67 1.73 0.21
C SER A 84 -14.31 1.68 -0.49
N ASP A 85 -13.89 2.79 -1.07
CA ASP A 85 -12.60 2.90 -1.77
C ASP A 85 -11.42 2.65 -0.83
N ALA A 86 -11.47 3.16 0.40
CA ALA A 86 -10.47 2.92 1.43
C ALA A 86 -10.36 1.43 1.79
N LYS A 87 -11.48 0.71 1.90
CA LYS A 87 -11.48 -0.74 2.15
C LYS A 87 -10.88 -1.51 0.97
N SER A 88 -11.21 -1.13 -0.25
CA SER A 88 -10.62 -1.71 -1.46
C SER A 88 -9.10 -1.45 -1.51
N LEU A 89 -8.67 -0.23 -1.17
CA LEU A 89 -7.25 0.14 -1.14
C LEU A 89 -6.49 -0.60 -0.04
N SER A 90 -7.05 -0.71 1.17
CA SER A 90 -6.49 -1.53 2.26
C SER A 90 -6.33 -2.99 1.84
N SER A 91 -7.34 -3.56 1.19
CA SER A 91 -7.29 -4.94 0.69
C SER A 91 -6.19 -5.11 -0.38
N ALA A 92 -5.98 -4.11 -1.23
CA ALA A 92 -4.91 -4.10 -2.21
C ALA A 92 -3.52 -3.99 -1.56
N VAL A 93 -3.37 -3.16 -0.52
CA VAL A 93 -2.15 -3.06 0.29
C VAL A 93 -1.80 -4.41 0.90
N ASP A 94 -2.76 -5.08 1.53
CA ASP A 94 -2.56 -6.39 2.14
C ASP A 94 -2.19 -7.46 1.10
N ALA A 95 -2.88 -7.48 -0.06
CA ALA A 95 -2.56 -8.40 -1.15
C ALA A 95 -1.15 -8.18 -1.72
N ALA A 96 -0.72 -6.93 -1.88
CA ALA A 96 0.63 -6.60 -2.32
C ALA A 96 1.68 -7.06 -1.29
N TYR A 97 1.41 -6.88 0.00
CA TYR A 97 2.29 -7.32 1.06
C TYR A 97 2.43 -8.84 1.13
N GLU A 98 1.33 -9.58 0.98
CA GLU A 98 1.36 -11.04 0.92
C GLU A 98 2.16 -11.54 -0.29
N ARG A 99 2.04 -10.88 -1.45
CA ARG A 99 2.88 -11.22 -2.61
C ARG A 99 4.34 -10.88 -2.42
N TYR A 100 4.65 -9.77 -1.79
CA TYR A 100 6.01 -9.46 -1.37
C TYR A 100 6.60 -10.59 -0.51
N LYS A 101 5.90 -11.02 0.56
CA LYS A 101 6.36 -12.11 1.44
C LYS A 101 6.55 -13.43 0.71
N TYR A 102 5.68 -13.71 -0.26
CA TYR A 102 5.76 -14.93 -1.06
C TYR A 102 7.07 -14.96 -1.87
N TYR A 103 7.36 -13.88 -2.61
CA TYR A 103 8.59 -13.81 -3.40
C TYR A 103 9.85 -13.68 -2.55
N ASP A 104 9.75 -13.10 -1.36
CA ASP A 104 10.86 -13.05 -0.40
C ASP A 104 11.27 -14.45 0.07
N ARG A 105 10.29 -15.28 0.48
CA ARG A 105 10.53 -16.68 0.83
C ARG A 105 11.11 -17.49 -0.32
N LEU A 106 10.58 -17.31 -1.53
CA LEU A 106 11.06 -17.99 -2.72
C LEU A 106 12.52 -17.62 -3.04
N ALA A 107 12.88 -16.34 -2.90
CA ALA A 107 14.25 -15.87 -3.10
C ALA A 107 15.22 -16.43 -2.04
N GLU A 108 14.76 -16.59 -0.79
CA GLU A 108 15.57 -17.25 0.25
C GLU A 108 15.81 -18.74 -0.03
N GLU A 109 14.80 -19.46 -0.51
CA GLU A 109 14.92 -20.87 -0.91
C GLU A 109 15.91 -21.03 -2.07
N GLU A 110 15.76 -20.22 -3.13
CA GLU A 110 16.68 -20.21 -4.28
C GLU A 110 18.13 -19.85 -3.87
N ARG A 111 18.31 -18.98 -2.87
CA ARG A 111 19.64 -18.69 -2.31
C ARG A 111 20.24 -19.88 -1.59
N LYS A 112 19.45 -20.57 -0.76
CA LYS A 112 19.90 -21.76 -0.01
C LYS A 112 20.30 -22.90 -0.96
N GLU A 113 19.51 -23.13 -2.01
CA GLU A 113 19.83 -24.13 -3.03
C GLU A 113 21.12 -23.81 -3.79
N ARG A 114 21.29 -22.54 -4.22
CA ARG A 114 22.53 -22.10 -4.87
C ARG A 114 23.75 -22.27 -3.99
N GLU A 115 23.65 -21.96 -2.70
CA GLU A 115 24.76 -22.15 -1.76
C GLU A 115 25.08 -23.64 -1.57
N ALA A 116 24.06 -24.51 -1.48
CA ALA A 116 24.25 -25.95 -1.37
C ALA A 116 24.89 -26.54 -2.65
N GLU A 117 24.45 -26.14 -3.83
CA GLU A 117 25.06 -26.55 -5.10
C GLU A 117 26.51 -26.05 -5.23
N ALA A 118 26.78 -24.80 -4.86
CA ALA A 118 28.13 -24.25 -4.86
C ALA A 118 29.06 -25.03 -3.92
N ARG A 119 28.57 -25.43 -2.74
CA ARG A 119 29.31 -26.30 -1.81
C ARG A 119 29.59 -27.67 -2.41
N ARG A 120 28.60 -28.32 -3.03
CA ARG A 120 28.80 -29.61 -3.72
C ARG A 120 29.82 -29.51 -4.85
N GLN A 121 29.72 -28.49 -5.70
CA GLN A 121 30.68 -28.27 -6.79
C GLN A 121 32.09 -27.95 -6.26
N ALA A 122 32.22 -27.21 -5.16
CA ALA A 122 33.50 -26.93 -4.53
C ALA A 122 34.14 -28.21 -3.94
N GLU A 123 33.35 -29.08 -3.32
CA GLU A 123 33.80 -30.39 -2.83
C GLU A 123 34.22 -31.33 -3.96
N GLU A 124 33.44 -31.42 -5.04
CA GLU A 124 33.80 -32.21 -6.22
C GLU A 124 35.11 -31.72 -6.86
N ARG A 125 35.31 -30.40 -6.96
CA ARG A 125 36.56 -29.81 -7.44
C ARG A 125 37.74 -30.15 -6.53
N LYS A 126 37.56 -30.10 -5.21
CA LYS A 126 38.59 -30.51 -4.23
C LYS A 126 38.94 -31.98 -4.36
N ASN A 127 37.95 -32.86 -4.51
CA ASN A 127 38.17 -34.30 -4.69
C ASN A 127 38.83 -34.65 -6.03
N ARG A 128 38.49 -33.94 -7.12
CA ARG A 128 39.19 -34.08 -8.41
C ARG A 128 40.66 -33.66 -8.33
N ASN A 129 40.95 -32.56 -7.63
CA ASN A 129 42.34 -32.12 -7.46
C ASN A 129 43.16 -33.05 -6.56
N LYS A 130 42.55 -33.67 -5.54
CA LYS A 130 43.20 -34.70 -4.72
C LYS A 130 43.51 -35.98 -5.49
N ARG A 131 42.65 -36.40 -6.43
CA ARG A 131 42.87 -37.59 -7.28
C ARG A 131 43.93 -37.42 -8.37
N ARG A 132 44.37 -36.19 -8.64
CA ARG A 132 45.35 -35.85 -9.69
C ARG A 132 46.78 -35.62 -9.14
N ARG A 133 46.95 -35.66 -7.82
CA ARG A 133 48.25 -35.67 -7.13
C ARG A 133 48.52 -37.08 -6.61
#